data_AF-A0A6N9VDF6-F1
#
_entry.id   AF-A0A6N9VDF6-F1
#
_cell.length_a   1.000
_cell.length_b   1.000
_cell.length_c   1.000
_cell.angle_alpha   90.00
_cell.angle_beta   90.00
_cell.angle_gamma   90.00
#
_symmetry.space_group_name_H-M   'P 1'
#
loop_
_entity.id
_entity.type
_entity.pdbx_description
1 polymer ?
#
loop_
_entity_poly.entity_id
_entity_poly.type
_entity_poly.pdbx_seq_one_letter_code
_entity_poly.pdbx_strand_id
1 'polypeptide(L)'
;AVVFHLKRVAGMETDETDALLNQRSGLLGICGDNDMREITRRMDEGDEDARLAFDMYVHRLKKYIGAYAAVLGRLDAVVFTAGVGENAAA
;
A
#
# COMPACT_ATOMS: atom_id res chain seq x y z
N ALA A 1 -11.16 -14.73 1.64
CA ALA A 1 -12.56 -14.37 1.92
C ALA A 1 -13.04 -13.19 1.07
N VAL A 2 -12.32 -12.06 1.03
CA VAL A 2 -12.73 -10.83 0.31
C VAL A 2 -13.04 -11.07 -1.17
N VAL A 3 -12.15 -11.72 -1.93
CA VAL A 3 -12.37 -12.01 -3.37
C VAL A 3 -13.68 -12.77 -3.62
N PHE A 4 -13.98 -13.78 -2.80
CA PHE A 4 -15.23 -14.52 -2.93
C PHE A 4 -16.46 -13.70 -2.53
N HIS A 5 -16.32 -12.77 -1.58
CA HIS A 5 -17.38 -11.86 -1.21
C HIS A 5 -17.70 -10.89 -2.35
N LEU A 6 -16.68 -10.32 -2.98
CA LEU A 6 -16.85 -9.46 -4.16
C LEU A 6 -17.60 -10.19 -5.28
N LYS A 7 -17.23 -11.44 -5.56
CA LYS A 7 -17.92 -12.24 -6.57
C LYS A 7 -19.36 -12.61 -6.18
N ARG A 8 -19.56 -13.15 -4.97
CA ARG A 8 -20.86 -13.73 -4.58
C ARG A 8 -21.89 -12.72 -4.13
N VAL A 9 -21.45 -11.60 -3.56
CA VAL A 9 -22.32 -10.60 -2.93
C VAL A 9 -22.35 -9.31 -3.74
N ALA A 10 -21.19 -8.78 -4.14
CA ALA A 10 -21.14 -7.59 -4.98
C ALA A 10 -21.37 -7.89 -6.47
N GLY A 11 -21.51 -9.18 -6.84
CA GLY A 11 -21.81 -9.60 -8.21
C GLY A 11 -20.68 -9.34 -9.20
N MET A 12 -19.45 -9.11 -8.72
CA MET A 12 -18.33 -8.78 -9.60
C MET A 12 -17.87 -10.01 -10.38
N GLU A 13 -17.70 -9.84 -11.69
CA GLU A 13 -17.06 -10.84 -12.52
C GLU A 13 -15.56 -10.94 -12.20
N THR A 14 -14.96 -12.05 -12.65
CA THR A 14 -13.54 -12.32 -12.38
C THR A 14 -12.64 -11.19 -12.92
N ASP A 15 -12.91 -10.72 -14.14
CA ASP A 15 -12.13 -9.66 -14.78
C ASP A 15 -12.32 -8.30 -14.08
N GLU A 16 -13.52 -8.02 -13.57
CA GLU A 16 -13.78 -6.80 -12.81
C GLU A 16 -13.05 -6.81 -11.46
N THR A 17 -12.97 -7.99 -10.84
CA THR A 17 -12.23 -8.20 -9.60
C THR A 17 -10.73 -8.06 -9.84
N ASP A 18 -10.22 -8.59 -10.94
CA ASP A 18 -8.82 -8.42 -11.34
C ASP A 18 -8.49 -6.93 -11.57
N ALA A 19 -9.31 -6.23 -12.35
CA ALA A 19 -9.16 -4.80 -12.59
C ALA A 19 -9.26 -3.98 -11.28
N LEU A 20 -10.15 -4.36 -10.35
CA LEU A 20 -10.21 -3.71 -9.03
C LEU A 20 -8.91 -3.87 -8.26
N LEU A 21 -8.38 -5.10 -8.14
CA LEU A 21 -7.21 -5.39 -7.33
C LEU A 21 -5.91 -4.85 -7.93
N ASN A 22 -5.78 -4.87 -9.25
CA ASN A 22 -4.55 -4.47 -9.93
C ASN A 22 -4.51 -2.98 -10.30
N GLN A 23 -5.66 -2.35 -10.57
CA GLN A 23 -5.69 -1.01 -11.18
C GLN A 23 -6.41 0.03 -10.34
N ARG A 24 -7.27 -0.37 -9.38
CA ARG A 24 -8.13 0.55 -8.62
C ARG A 24 -8.01 0.40 -7.10
N SER A 25 -6.97 -0.30 -6.64
CA SER A 25 -6.71 -0.57 -5.21
C SER A 25 -5.44 0.16 -4.74
N GLY A 26 -4.91 -0.23 -3.58
CA GLY A 26 -3.70 0.37 -3.02
C GLY A 26 -3.92 1.82 -2.64
N LEU A 27 -2.88 2.65 -2.80
CA LEU A 27 -2.95 4.08 -2.50
C LEU A 27 -4.07 4.76 -3.29
N LEU A 28 -4.18 4.46 -4.59
CA LEU A 28 -5.21 5.01 -5.46
C LEU A 28 -6.63 4.71 -4.95
N GLY A 29 -6.87 3.46 -4.53
CA GLY A 29 -8.17 3.05 -4.01
C GLY A 29 -8.53 3.66 -2.65
N ILE A 30 -7.55 4.18 -1.89
CA ILE A 30 -7.76 4.75 -0.55
C ILE A 30 -7.87 6.28 -0.61
N CYS A 31 -6.92 6.95 -1.26
CA CYS A 31 -6.84 8.42 -1.26
C CYS A 31 -6.98 9.05 -2.66
N GLY A 32 -7.26 8.25 -3.69
CA GLY A 32 -7.45 8.75 -5.06
C GLY A 32 -6.17 9.10 -5.81
N ASP A 33 -4.98 8.78 -5.27
CA ASP A 33 -3.69 9.03 -5.91
C ASP A 33 -2.71 7.87 -5.67
N ASN A 34 -1.75 7.66 -6.57
CA ASN A 34 -0.69 6.67 -6.43
C ASN A 34 0.73 7.25 -6.54
N ASP A 35 0.90 8.56 -6.77
CA ASP A 35 2.20 9.21 -6.68
C ASP A 35 2.50 9.55 -5.22
N MET A 36 3.55 8.92 -4.67
CA MET A 36 3.93 9.12 -3.28
C MET A 36 4.30 10.58 -2.95
N ARG A 37 4.78 11.36 -3.94
CA ARG A 37 5.12 12.77 -3.73
C ARG A 37 3.87 13.60 -3.47
N GLU A 38 2.82 13.34 -4.23
CA GLU A 38 1.55 14.04 -4.10
C GLU A 38 0.82 13.63 -2.81
N ILE A 39 0.88 12.35 -2.46
CA ILE A 39 0.33 11.84 -1.20
C ILE A 39 1.00 12.53 0.00
N THR A 40 2.34 12.63 0.02
CA THR A 40 3.05 13.34 1.10
C THR A 40 2.68 14.82 1.16
N ARG A 41 2.60 15.51 0.01
CA ARG A 41 2.16 16.92 -0.05
C ARG A 41 0.76 17.09 0.57
N ARG A 42 -0.19 16.24 0.18
CA ARG A 42 -1.57 16.27 0.70
C ARG A 42 -1.62 15.96 2.20
N MET A 43 -0.80 15.03 2.68
CA MET A 43 -0.66 14.74 4.11
C MET A 43 -0.17 15.94 4.92
N ASP A 44 0.73 16.75 4.36
CA ASP A 44 1.23 17.98 4.99
C ASP A 44 0.18 19.10 4.98
N GLU A 45 -0.74 19.06 4.02
CA GLU A 45 -1.90 19.95 3.92
C GLU A 45 -3.09 19.51 4.79
N GLY A 46 -2.97 18.38 5.51
CA GLY A 46 -3.97 17.89 6.44
C GLY A 46 -5.02 16.95 5.83
N ASP A 47 -4.76 16.38 4.65
CA ASP A 47 -5.63 15.38 4.02
C ASP A 47 -5.61 14.05 4.81
N GLU A 48 -6.73 13.72 5.45
CA GLU A 48 -6.88 12.52 6.27
C GLU A 48 -6.85 11.22 5.46
N ASP A 49 -7.37 11.22 4.23
CA ASP A 49 -7.38 10.03 3.36
C ASP A 49 -5.96 9.73 2.86
N ALA A 50 -5.20 10.76 2.49
CA ALA A 50 -3.79 10.62 2.13
C ALA A 50 -2.97 10.08 3.31
N ARG A 51 -3.21 10.60 4.53
CA ARG A 51 -2.59 10.08 5.76
C ARG A 51 -2.93 8.62 5.98
N LEU A 52 -4.19 8.23 5.86
CA LEU A 52 -4.63 6.85 6.02
C LEU A 52 -3.97 5.92 5.00
N ALA A 53 -3.93 6.31 3.73
CA ALA A 53 -3.30 5.53 2.67
C ALA A 53 -1.80 5.28 2.96
N PHE A 54 -1.09 6.34 3.36
CA PHE A 54 0.32 6.26 3.74
C PHE A 54 0.54 5.37 4.96
N ASP A 55 -0.27 5.52 6.02
CA ASP A 55 -0.15 4.73 7.24
C ASP A 55 -0.41 3.23 6.97
N MET A 56 -1.39 2.91 6.11
CA MET A 56 -1.64 1.54 5.66
C MET A 56 -0.47 0.96 4.85
N TYR A 57 0.13 1.77 3.98
CA TYR A 57 1.34 1.39 3.22
C TYR A 57 2.52 1.09 4.16
N VAL A 58 2.82 1.98 5.10
CA VAL A 58 3.90 1.81 6.09
C VAL A 58 3.64 0.63 7.01
N HIS A 59 2.40 0.43 7.46
CA HIS A 59 2.01 -0.73 8.28
C HIS A 59 2.30 -2.04 7.57
N ARG A 60 1.96 -2.14 6.28
CA ARG A 60 2.25 -3.35 5.50
C ARG A 60 3.74 -3.56 5.35
N LEU A 61 4.51 -2.50 5.05
CA LEU A 61 5.96 -2.56 4.91
C LEU A 61 6.63 -3.07 6.20
N LYS A 62 6.25 -2.52 7.36
CA LYS A 62 6.75 -2.94 8.68
C LYS A 62 6.49 -4.43 8.94
N LYS A 63 5.29 -4.93 8.59
CA LYS A 63 4.96 -6.36 8.74
C LYS A 63 5.88 -7.25 7.92
N TYR A 64 6.18 -6.88 6.68
CA TYR A 64 7.10 -7.66 5.84
C TYR A 64 8.53 -7.64 6.36
N ILE A 65 9.05 -6.47 6.74
CA ILE A 65 10.39 -6.36 7.34
C ILE A 65 10.47 -7.23 8.60
N GLY A 66 9.48 -7.13 9.50
CA GLY A 66 9.45 -7.92 10.73
C GLY A 66 9.36 -9.43 10.47
N ALA A 67 8.54 -9.85 9.51
CA ALA A 67 8.43 -11.26 9.13
C ALA A 67 9.78 -11.81 8.62
N TYR A 68 10.48 -11.07 7.77
CA TYR A 68 11.78 -11.50 7.24
C TYR A 68 12.89 -11.43 8.29
N ALA A 69 12.87 -10.43 9.17
CA ALA A 69 13.79 -10.37 10.31
C ALA A 69 13.65 -11.62 11.21
N ALA A 70 12.42 -12.06 11.48
CA ALA A 70 12.17 -13.27 12.26
C ALA A 70 12.68 -14.55 11.56
N VAL A 71 12.56 -14.64 10.24
CA VAL A 71 13.09 -15.77 9.45
C VAL A 71 14.62 -15.80 9.45
N LEU A 72 15.27 -14.63 9.35
CA LEU A 72 16.73 -14.53 9.29
C LEU A 72 17.41 -14.73 10.66
N GLY A 73 16.71 -14.41 11.75
CA GLY A 73 17.24 -14.45 13.12
C GLY A 73 18.21 -13.29 13.40
N ARG A 74 19.31 -13.20 12.63
CA ARG A 74 20.20 -12.04 12.62
C ARG A 74 19.94 -11.21 11.36
N LEU A 75 19.72 -9.91 11.54
CA LEU A 75 19.51 -8.95 10.46
C LEU A 75 20.65 -7.93 10.47
N ASP A 76 21.56 -8.01 9.49
CA ASP A 76 22.68 -7.06 9.40
C ASP A 76 22.28 -5.73 8.77
N ALA A 77 21.33 -5.72 7.82
CA ALA A 77 20.86 -4.52 7.15
C ALA A 77 19.45 -4.66 6.57
N VAL A 78 18.79 -3.51 6.38
CA VAL A 78 17.58 -3.35 5.55
C VAL A 78 17.93 -2.35 4.46
N VAL A 79 17.67 -2.71 3.20
CA VAL A 79 17.97 -1.87 2.03
C VAL A 79 16.68 -1.30 1.47
N PHE A 80 16.63 0.02 1.32
CA PHE A 80 15.59 0.73 0.57
C PHE A 80 16.11 1.06 -0.82
N THR A 81 15.27 0.89 -1.84
CA THR A 81 15.63 1.08 -3.25
C THR A 81 14.39 1.39 -4.07
N ALA A 82 14.57 1.61 -5.38
CA ALA A 82 13.57 2.03 -6.35
C ALA A 82 13.00 3.41 -6.03
N GLY A 83 12.14 3.92 -6.93
CA GLY A 83 11.69 5.31 -6.90
C GLY A 83 11.24 5.81 -5.53
N VAL A 84 10.32 5.09 -4.87
CA VAL A 84 9.84 5.50 -3.53
C VAL A 84 10.92 5.32 -2.46
N GLY A 85 11.63 4.19 -2.43
CA GLY A 85 12.63 3.92 -1.39
C GLY A 85 13.86 4.84 -1.45
N GLU A 86 14.17 5.37 -2.64
CA GLU A 86 15.30 6.28 -2.86
C GLU A 86 14.94 7.76 -2.62
N ASN A 87 13.67 8.15 -2.80
CA ASN A 87 13.28 9.57 -2.82
C ASN A 87 12.28 9.98 -1.73
N ALA A 88 11.66 9.05 -1.00
CA ALA A 88 10.70 9.35 0.07
C ALA A 88 11.37 9.49 1.44
N ALA A 89 12.62 9.96 1.48
CA ALA A 89 13.27 10.36 2.72
C ALA A 89 12.67 11.69 3.19
N ALA A 90 12.34 11.76 4.49
CA ALA A 90 11.76 12.94 5.14
C ALA A 90 12.59 14.21 4.92
#